data_AF-A0A4Q7W0J5-F1
#
_entry.id   AF-A0A4Q7W0J5-F1
#
_cell.length_a   1.000
_cell.length_b   1.000
_cell.length_c   1.000
_cell.angle_alpha   90.00
_cell.angle_beta   90.00
_cell.angle_gamma   90.00
#
_symmetry.space_group_name_H-M   'P 1'
#
loop_
_entity.id
_entity.type
_entity.pdbx_description
1 polymer ?
#
loop_
_entity_poly.entity_id
_entity_poly.type
_entity_poly.pdbx_seq_one_letter_code
_entity_poly.pdbx_strand_id
1 'polypeptide(L)'
;MVHRHPLPVSKATSAAAVPTLPSYEQALAELERLTASMEAGQLPLDQLLDAYRRAAELLSHCRARLDAVEQQVKVLEDGQLKPWIDS
;
A
#
# COMPACT_ATOMS: atom_id res chain seq x y z
N MET A 1 -30.54 -30.63 41.08
CA MET A 1 -30.87 -29.87 39.85
C MET A 1 -29.57 -29.54 39.14
N VAL A 2 -29.36 -30.08 37.94
CA VAL A 2 -28.11 -30.05 37.18
C VAL A 2 -27.90 -28.65 36.57
N HIS A 3 -26.92 -27.90 37.04
CA HIS A 3 -26.48 -26.67 36.37
C HIS A 3 -25.28 -26.99 35.48
N ARG A 4 -25.56 -27.19 34.18
CA ARG A 4 -24.57 -27.35 33.11
C ARG A 4 -23.92 -25.98 32.87
N HIS A 5 -22.63 -25.85 33.20
CA HIS A 5 -21.83 -24.72 32.73
C HIS A 5 -21.37 -25.00 31.28
N PRO A 6 -21.68 -24.15 30.29
CA PRO A 6 -21.14 -24.31 28.95
C PRO A 6 -19.67 -23.85 28.87
N LEU A 7 -18.87 -24.66 28.17
CA LEU A 7 -17.49 -24.41 27.75
C LEU A 7 -17.42 -23.36 26.61
N PRO A 8 -16.23 -22.79 26.33
CA PRO A 8 -16.07 -21.44 25.79
C PRO A 8 -16.31 -21.35 24.28
N VAL A 9 -16.93 -20.24 23.84
CA VAL A 9 -17.02 -19.90 22.42
C VAL A 9 -15.72 -19.24 21.99
N SER A 10 -14.75 -20.06 21.58
CA SER A 10 -13.56 -19.60 20.85
C SER A 10 -14.02 -18.93 19.56
N LYS A 11 -14.00 -17.59 19.53
CA LYS A 11 -14.25 -16.79 18.34
C LYS A 11 -13.06 -16.94 17.40
N ALA A 12 -13.01 -18.05 16.68
CA ALA A 12 -12.20 -18.17 15.47
C ALA A 12 -12.85 -17.28 14.40
N THR A 13 -12.22 -16.15 14.11
CA THR A 13 -12.41 -15.48 12.82
C THR A 13 -11.05 -15.38 12.15
N SER A 14 -10.60 -16.49 11.57
CA SER A 14 -9.59 -16.45 10.51
C SER A 14 -10.32 -16.02 9.24
N ALA A 15 -10.62 -14.72 9.14
CA ALA A 15 -10.94 -14.12 7.86
C ALA A 15 -9.63 -14.13 7.06
N ALA A 16 -9.58 -14.96 6.03
CA ALA A 16 -8.45 -15.06 5.11
C ALA A 16 -8.00 -13.65 4.71
N ALA A 17 -6.76 -13.31 5.08
CA ALA A 17 -6.16 -12.03 4.73
C ALA A 17 -5.94 -12.02 3.22
N VAL A 18 -6.89 -11.42 2.50
CA VAL A 18 -6.63 -10.88 1.16
C VAL A 18 -5.43 -9.95 1.33
N PRO A 19 -4.31 -10.17 0.61
CA PRO A 19 -3.17 -9.27 0.69
C PRO A 19 -3.64 -7.91 0.20
N THR A 20 -3.88 -7.02 1.15
CA THR A 20 -4.25 -5.64 0.86
C THR A 20 -2.97 -4.98 0.37
N LEU A 21 -3.02 -4.35 -0.81
CA LEU A 21 -1.90 -3.56 -1.30
C LEU A 21 -1.50 -2.53 -0.23
N PRO A 22 -0.19 -2.30 -0.02
CA PRO A 22 0.26 -1.33 0.97
C PRO A 22 -0.29 0.06 0.68
N SER A 23 -0.48 0.88 1.72
CA SER A 23 -0.73 2.30 1.52
C SER A 23 0.49 2.97 0.85
N TYR A 24 0.31 4.18 0.31
CA TYR A 24 1.43 4.91 -0.30
C TYR A 24 2.60 5.09 0.68
N GLU A 25 2.31 5.56 1.90
CA GLU A 25 3.31 5.74 2.97
C GLU A 25 4.01 4.43 3.34
N GLN A 26 3.25 3.33 3.41
CA GLN A 26 3.82 2.02 3.71
C GLN A 26 4.73 1.52 2.57
N ALA A 27 4.30 1.71 1.32
CA ALA A 27 5.06 1.31 0.15
C ALA A 27 6.36 2.12 0.03
N LEU A 28 6.30 3.43 0.28
CA LEU A 28 7.46 4.31 0.29
C LEU A 28 8.45 3.94 1.39
N ALA A 29 7.98 3.76 2.63
CA ALA A 29 8.83 3.37 3.75
C ALA A 29 9.45 1.97 3.57
N GLU A 30 8.77 1.05 2.90
CA GLU A 30 9.36 -0.24 2.53
C GLU A 30 10.44 -0.07 1.45
N LEU A 31 10.17 0.72 0.42
CA LEU A 31 11.12 1.00 -0.66
C LEU A 31 12.41 1.63 -0.13
N GLU A 32 12.31 2.65 0.73
CA GLU A 32 13.47 3.32 1.33
C GLU A 32 14.34 2.37 2.14
N ARG A 33 13.72 1.53 2.98
CA ARG A 33 14.44 0.51 3.76
C ARG A 33 15.18 -0.46 2.85
N LEU A 34 14.51 -0.91 1.80
CA LEU A 34 15.05 -1.92 0.91
C LEU A 34 16.21 -1.37 0.07
N THR A 35 16.08 -0.16 -0.48
CA THR A 35 17.17 0.55 -1.15
C THR A 35 18.36 0.78 -0.22
N ALA A 36 18.12 1.22 1.02
CA ALA A 36 19.19 1.41 1.99
C ALA A 36 19.95 0.11 2.30
N SER A 37 19.26 -1.02 2.43
CA SER A 37 19.90 -2.33 2.62
C SER A 37 20.71 -2.77 1.40
N MET A 38 20.23 -2.50 0.18
CA MET A 38 20.94 -2.81 -1.07
C MET A 38 22.21 -1.98 -1.22
N GLU A 39 22.12 -0.67 -0.99
CA GLU A 39 23.26 0.26 -1.08
C GLU A 39 24.32 -0.01 -0.01
N ALA A 40 23.89 -0.43 1.19
CA ALA A 40 24.80 -0.81 2.25
C ALA A 40 25.48 -2.18 2.04
N GLY A 41 25.13 -2.91 0.97
CA GLY A 41 25.68 -4.25 0.69
C GLY A 41 25.31 -5.30 1.73
N GLN A 42 24.22 -5.11 2.47
CA GLN A 42 23.80 -5.99 3.58
C GLN A 42 23.01 -7.22 3.11
N LEU A 43 22.64 -7.27 1.83
CA LEU A 43 21.88 -8.36 1.23
C LEU A 43 22.81 -9.41 0.59
N PRO A 44 22.64 -10.71 0.93
CA PRO A 44 23.27 -11.80 0.19
C PRO A 44 22.89 -11.78 -1.28
N LEU A 45 23.77 -12.31 -2.15
CA LEU A 45 23.57 -12.30 -3.60
C LEU A 45 22.23 -12.93 -4.02
N ASP A 46 21.86 -14.06 -3.42
CA ASP A 46 20.60 -14.75 -3.71
C ASP A 46 19.35 -13.92 -3.35
N GLN A 47 19.46 -12.96 -2.43
CA GLN A 47 18.36 -12.08 -2.04
C GLN A 47 18.34 -10.76 -2.82
N LEU A 48 19.42 -10.39 -3.51
CA LEU A 48 19.48 -9.13 -4.26
C LEU A 48 18.45 -9.08 -5.40
N LEU A 49 18.21 -10.20 -6.08
CA LEU A 49 17.25 -10.24 -7.17
C LEU A 49 15.81 -10.04 -6.66
N ASP A 50 15.46 -10.69 -5.55
CA ASP A 50 14.14 -10.55 -4.94
C ASP A 50 13.94 -9.15 -4.36
N ALA A 51 14.97 -8.60 -3.70
CA ALA A 51 14.96 -7.23 -3.23
C ALA A 51 14.72 -6.25 -4.39
N TYR A 52 15.45 -6.39 -5.50
CA TYR A 52 15.26 -5.55 -6.68
C TYR A 52 13.85 -5.65 -7.26
N ARG A 53 13.29 -6.86 -7.40
CA ARG A 53 11.91 -7.06 -7.87
C ARG A 53 10.91 -6.35 -6.97
N ARG A 54 11.06 -6.52 -5.65
CA ARG A 54 10.19 -5.86 -4.68
C ARG A 54 10.31 -4.33 -4.76
N ALA A 55 11.52 -3.79 -4.89
CA ALA A 55 11.73 -2.36 -5.10
C ALA A 55 10.97 -1.84 -6.33
N ALA A 56 11.06 -2.56 -7.44
CA ALA A 56 10.40 -2.20 -8.69
C ALA A 56 8.87 -2.21 -8.56
N GLU A 57 8.31 -3.20 -7.86
CA GLU A 57 6.87 -3.28 -7.57
C GLU A 57 6.40 -2.10 -6.72
N LEU A 58 7.14 -1.77 -5.65
CA LEU A 58 6.82 -0.67 -4.75
C LEU A 58 6.89 0.67 -5.47
N LEU A 59 7.92 0.89 -6.30
CA LEU A 59 8.07 2.09 -7.10
C LEU A 59 6.91 2.26 -8.09
N SER A 60 6.53 1.18 -8.79
CA SER A 60 5.39 1.16 -9.71
C SER A 60 4.09 1.50 -8.98
N HIS A 61 3.87 0.92 -7.79
CA HIS A 61 2.72 1.24 -6.96
C HIS A 61 2.68 2.73 -6.58
N CYS A 62 3.78 3.27 -6.07
CA CYS A 62 3.88 4.67 -5.69
C CYS A 62 3.57 5.60 -6.87
N ARG A 63 4.11 5.30 -8.06
CA ARG A 63 3.84 6.08 -9.28
C ARG A 63 2.36 6.05 -9.65
N ALA A 64 1.76 4.86 -9.69
CA ALA A 64 0.35 4.70 -10.02
C ALA A 64 -0.58 5.46 -9.06
N ARG A 65 -0.24 5.53 -7.77
CA ARG A 65 -0.98 6.31 -6.78
C ARG A 65 -0.91 7.81 -7.04
N LEU A 66 0.27 8.33 -7.35
CA LEU A 66 0.43 9.75 -7.70
C LEU A 66 -0.31 10.09 -8.99
N ASP A 67 -0.20 9.25 -10.02
CA ASP A 67 -0.92 9.45 -11.29
C ASP A 67 -2.43 9.46 -11.06
N ALA A 68 -2.96 8.55 -10.24
CA ALA A 68 -4.38 8.53 -9.91
C ALA A 68 -4.87 9.78 -9.16
N VAL A 69 -4.03 10.36 -8.30
CA VAL A 69 -4.33 11.64 -7.62
C VAL A 69 -4.30 12.79 -8.61
N GLU A 70 -3.28 12.85 -9.48
CA GLU A 70 -3.18 13.88 -10.53
C GLU A 70 -4.40 13.90 -11.44
N GLN A 71 -4.88 12.72 -11.88
CA GLN A 71 -6.08 12.62 -12.70
C GLN A 71 -7.33 13.12 -11.97
N GLN A 72 -7.46 12.85 -10.67
CA GLN A 72 -8.58 13.36 -9.88
C GLN A 72 -8.55 14.89 -9.75
N VAL A 73 -7.36 15.48 -9.55
CA VAL A 73 -7.20 16.94 -9.52
C VAL A 73 -7.61 17.56 -10.85
N LYS A 74 -7.16 17.00 -11.97
CA LYS A 74 -7.54 17.47 -13.32
C LYS A 74 -9.05 17.50 -13.53
N VAL A 75 -9.74 16.42 -13.17
CA VAL A 75 -11.21 16.35 -13.27
C VAL A 75 -11.90 17.44 -12.44
N LEU A 76 -11.38 17.74 -11.25
CA LEU A 76 -11.91 18.81 -10.41
C LEU A 76 -11.68 20.19 -11.03
N GLU A 77 -10.50 20.45 -11.58
CA GLU A 77 -10.18 21.70 -12.26
C GLU A 77 -11.06 21.92 -13.50
N ASP A 78 -11.23 20.89 -14.34
CA ASP A 78 -12.16 20.89 -15.48
C ASP A 78 -13.62 21.13 -15.05
N GLY A 79 -14.04 20.53 -13.94
CA GLY A 79 -15.39 20.74 -13.38
C GLY A 79 -15.59 22.11 -12.72
N GLN A 80 -14.50 22.79 -12.33
CA GLN A 80 -14.50 24.11 -11.68
C GLN A 80 -14.29 25.27 -12.65
N LEU A 81 -13.97 25.00 -13.92
CA LEU A 81 -13.89 26.00 -15.01
C LEU A 81 -15.27 26.57 -15.35
N LYS A 82 -15.82 27.37 -14.43
CA LYS A 82 -16.79 28.41 -14.76
C LYS A 82 -15.98 29.56 -15.35
N PRO A 83 -16.26 30.03 -16.58
CA PRO A 83 -15.58 31.20 -17.11
C PRO A 83 -15.92 32.37 -16.18
N TRP A 84 -14.94 32.81 -15.39
CA TRP A 84 -15.02 34.04 -14.59
C TRP A 84 -14.73 35.24 -15.49
N ILE A 85 -15.27 35.22 -16.71
CA ILE A 85 -15.18 36.30 -17.70
C ILE A 85 -16.63 36.55 -18.14
N ASP A 86 -17.40 37.11 -17.23
CA ASP A 86 -18.52 37.98 -17.55
C ASP A 86 -18.69 38.96 -16.37
N SER A 87 -18.02 40.10 -16.48
CA SER A 87 -18.36 41.44 -15.94
C SER A 87 -17.30 42.45 -16.36
#